data_AF-A0A645FER7-F1
#
_entry.id   AF-A0A645FER7-F1
#
_cell.length_a   1.000
_cell.length_b   1.000
_cell.length_c   1.000
_cell.angle_alpha   90.00
_cell.angle_beta   90.00
_cell.angle_gamma   90.00
#
_symmetry.space_group_name_H-M   'P 1'
#
loop_
_entity.id
_entity.type
_entity.pdbx_description
1 polymer ?
#
loop_
_entity_poly.entity_id
_entity_poly.type
_entity_poly.pdbx_seq_one_letter_code
_entity_poly.pdbx_strand_id
1 'polypeptide(L)' 'MVEEGKDCSEILIQIADVKSAVNNIGKIILQDHINNCVVDAVETGDKKVLEDLNSANEKFIK' A
#
# COMPACT_ATOMS: atom_id res chain seq x y z
N MET A 1 4.34 -14.28 -21.11
CA MET A 1 5.27 -13.16 -21.44
C MET A 1 6.71 -13.62 -21.63
N VAL A 2 7.40 -14.09 -20.58
CA VAL A 2 8.80 -14.57 -20.69
C VAL A 2 8.89 -15.83 -21.55
N GLU A 3 8.03 -16.82 -21.28
CA GLU A 3 7.93 -18.07 -22.06
C GLU A 3 7.48 -17.83 -23.50
N GLU A 4 6.78 -16.72 -23.75
CA GLU A 4 6.35 -16.28 -25.09
C GLU A 4 7.45 -15.49 -25.82
N GLY A 5 8.61 -15.24 -25.19
CA GLY A 5 9.73 -14.51 -25.80
C GLY A 5 9.46 -13.01 -26.02
N LYS A 6 8.59 -12.38 -25.22
CA LYS A 6 8.35 -10.93 -25.32
C LYS A 6 9.58 -10.10 -24.97
N ASP A 7 9.65 -8.90 -25.51
CA ASP A 7 10.77 -7.99 -25.29
C ASP A 7 10.93 -7.62 -23.80
N CYS A 8 12.19 -7.52 -23.36
CA CYS A 8 12.51 -7.22 -21.97
C CYS A 8 11.92 -5.89 -21.50
N SER A 9 11.86 -4.86 -22.37
CA SER A 9 11.28 -3.57 -22.02
C SER A 9 9.77 -3.66 -21.82
N GLU A 10 9.06 -4.47 -22.61
CA GLU A 10 7.62 -4.72 -22.42
C GLU A 10 7.34 -5.45 -21.10
N ILE A 11 8.19 -6.43 -20.75
CA ILE A 11 8.10 -7.14 -19.47
C ILE A 11 8.32 -6.17 -18.30
N LEU A 12 9.31 -5.28 -18.40
CA LEU A 12 9.57 -4.28 -17.35
C LEU A 12 8.41 -3.28 -17.21
N ILE A 13 7.78 -2.86 -18.31
CA ILE A 13 6.58 -2.00 -18.28
C ILE A 13 5.44 -2.71 -17.54
N GLN A 14 5.17 -3.99 -17.86
CA GLN A 14 4.11 -4.75 -17.20
C GLN A 14 4.38 -4.97 -15.70
N ILE A 15 5.65 -5.18 -15.30
CA ILE A 15 6.02 -5.24 -13.88
C ILE A 15 5.74 -3.88 -13.19
N ALA A 16 6.04 -2.77 -13.86
CA ALA A 16 5.74 -1.45 -13.34
C ALA A 16 4.23 -1.22 -13.18
N ASP A 17 3.41 -1.70 -14.12
CA ASP A 17 1.95 -1.64 -14.04
C ASP A 17 1.42 -2.43 -12.83
N VAL A 18 1.91 -3.65 -12.61
CA VAL A 18 1.54 -4.46 -11.44
C VAL A 18 1.94 -3.76 -10.15
N LYS A 19 3.16 -3.20 -10.08
CA LYS A 19 3.61 -2.44 -8.91
C LYS A 19 2.70 -1.22 -8.65
N SER A 20 2.31 -0.51 -9.70
CA SER A 20 1.38 0.62 -9.60
C SER A 20 0.00 0.20 -9.08
N ALA A 21 -0.53 -0.92 -9.59
CA ALA A 21 -1.81 -1.47 -9.13
C ALA A 21 -1.76 -1.88 -7.65
N VAL A 22 -0.69 -2.57 -7.22
CA VAL A 22 -0.48 -2.95 -5.82
C VAL A 22 -0.39 -1.72 -4.92
N ASN A 23 0.35 -0.69 -5.34
CA ASN A 23 0.45 0.56 -4.60
C ASN A 23 -0.92 1.27 -4.47
N ASN A 24 -1.75 1.24 -5.50
CA ASN A 24 -3.09 1.81 -5.43
C ASN A 24 -3.99 1.04 -4.46
N ILE A 25 -3.94 -0.29 -4.46
CA ILE A 25 -4.67 -1.11 -3.48
C ILE A 25 -4.20 -0.79 -2.06
N GLY A 26 -2.89 -0.67 -1.84
CA GLY A 26 -2.36 -0.29 -0.54
C GLY A 26 -2.85 1.08 -0.05
N LYS A 27 -3.01 2.07 -0.95
CA LYS A 27 -3.60 3.37 -0.61
C LYS A 27 -5.07 3.25 -0.18
N ILE A 28 -5.85 2.41 -0.85
CA ILE A 28 -7.25 2.18 -0.50
C ILE A 28 -7.34 1.58 0.91
N ILE A 29 -6.53 0.56 1.20
CA ILE A 29 -6.47 -0.07 2.52
C ILE A 29 -6.03 0.93 3.60
N LEU A 30 -5.01 1.75 3.31
CA LEU A 30 -4.53 2.77 4.24
C LEU A 30 -5.63 3.81 4.55
N GLN A 31 -6.36 4.25 3.53
CA GLN A 31 -7.47 5.19 3.70
C GLN A 31 -8.59 4.59 4.56
N ASP A 32 -8.94 3.32 4.33
CA ASP A 32 -9.92 2.60 5.14
C ASP A 32 -9.47 2.45 6.61
N HIS A 33 -8.20 2.11 6.83
CA HIS A 33 -7.63 2.01 8.17
C HIS A 33 -7.65 3.36 8.92
N ILE A 34 -7.36 4.46 8.23
CA ILE A 34 -7.46 5.80 8.81
C ILE A 34 -8.91 6.12 9.19
N ASN A 35 -9.86 5.87 8.28
CA ASN A 35 -11.25 6.26 8.49
C ASN A 35 -11.96 5.45 9.59
N ASN A 36 -11.57 4.18 9.79
CA ASN A 36 -12.21 3.31 10.76
C ASN A 36 -11.38 3.18 12.04
N CYS A 37 -10.15 2.67 11.95
CA CYS A 37 -9.36 2.35 13.14
C CYS A 37 -8.77 3.60 13.82
N VAL A 38 -8.26 4.55 13.04
CA VAL A 38 -7.59 5.74 13.60
C VAL A 38 -8.59 6.72 14.18
N VAL A 39 -9.75 6.90 13.53
CA VAL A 39 -10.85 7.72 14.05
C VAL A 39 -11.30 7.16 15.42
N ASP A 40 -11.57 5.85 15.50
CA ASP A 40 -11.95 5.20 16.75
C ASP A 40 -10.86 5.34 17.84
N ALA A 41 -9.59 5.22 17.46
CA ALA A 41 -8.46 5.35 18.36
C ALA A 41 -8.34 6.77 18.96
N VAL A 42 -8.65 7.80 18.18
CA VAL A 42 -8.66 9.19 18.66
C VAL A 42 -9.78 9.40 19.68
N GLU A 43 -10.96 8.82 19.47
CA GLU A 43 -12.09 8.92 20.40
C GLU A 43 -11.85 8.17 21.71
N THR A 44 -11.19 7.01 21.62
CA THR A 44 -10.92 6.12 22.77
C THR A 44 -9.60 6.40 23.48
N GLY A 45 -8.73 7.22 22.89
CA GLY A 45 -7.40 7.52 23.42
C GLY A 45 -6.37 6.40 23.21
N ASP A 46 -6.61 5.46 22.30
CA ASP A 46 -5.69 4.36 22.00
C ASP A 46 -4.51 4.83 21.14
N LYS A 47 -3.40 5.12 21.81
CA LYS A 47 -2.16 5.57 21.13
C LYS A 47 -1.49 4.49 20.30
N LYS A 48 -1.76 3.21 20.56
CA LYS A 48 -1.07 2.11 19.87
C LYS A 48 -1.43 2.07 18.38
N VAL A 49 -2.69 2.35 18.04
CA VAL A 49 -3.15 2.39 16.65
C VAL A 49 -2.41 3.48 15.85
N LEU A 50 -2.07 4.61 16.48
CA LEU A 50 -1.29 5.67 15.84
C LEU A 50 0.18 5.26 15.63
N GLU A 51 0.77 4.53 16.56
CA GLU A 51 2.14 3.97 16.43
C GLU A 51 2.20 2.92 15.32
N ASP A 52 1.19 2.04 15.26
CA ASP A 52 1.06 1.02 14.22
C ASP A 52 0.87 1.65 12.83
N LEU A 53 0.05 2.71 12.71
CA LEU A 53 -0.11 3.49 11.48
C LEU A 53 1.22 4.08 11.01
N ASN A 54 1.99 4.71 11.91
CA ASN A 54 3.29 5.29 11.56
C ASN A 54 4.26 4.22 11.07
N SER A 55 4.30 3.07 11.76
CA SER A 55 5.14 1.93 11.39
C SER A 55 4.75 1.35 10.03
N ALA A 56 3.46 1.33 9.69
CA ALA A 56 2.96 0.91 8.39
C ALA A 56 3.35 1.91 7.29
N ASN A 57 3.20 3.22 7.54
CA ASN A 57 3.56 4.27 6.59
C ASN A 57 5.06 4.29 6.25
N GLU A 58 5.94 4.10 7.24
CA GLU A 58 7.39 4.01 6.99
C GLU A 58 7.77 2.88 6.02
N LYS A 59 7.02 1.78 6.02
CA LYS A 59 7.24 0.64 5.12
C LYS A 59 6.54 0.81 3.78
N PHE A 60 5.42 1.53 3.75
CA PHE A 60 4.59 1.68 2.56
C PHE A 60 5.08 2.79 1.62
N ILE A 61 5.69 3.85 2.18
CA ILE A 61 6.20 4.99 1.41
C ILE A 61 7.63 4.75 0.88
N LYS A 62 8.38 3.85 1.54
CA LYS A 62 9.73 3.42 1.10
C LYS A 62 9.69 2.63 -0.20
#